data_AF-A0A953J470-F1
#
_entry.id   AF-A0A953J470-F1
#
_cell.length_a   1.000
_cell.length_b   1.000
_cell.length_c   1.000
_cell.angle_alpha   90.00
_cell.angle_beta   90.00
_cell.angle_gamma   90.00
#
_symmetry.space_group_name_H-M   'P 1'
#
loop_
_entity.id
_entity.type
_entity.pdbx_description
1 polymer ?
#
loop_
_entity_poly.entity_id
_entity_poly.type
_entity_poly.pdbx_seq_one_letter_code
_entity_poly.pdbx_strand_id
1 'polypeptide(L)'
;MRKRGFEGKEGFALVPVVLVLLVVASLLTFGILTFGPLVKRGKVNETKDTLDAAVKAIISWAAANGRLPCEGNDNAGYCNSQGDEFTPAVRNPSDAWAKSLFYVYDNQLADLAQGGLCGRSTTNLTVRVCPDAGCATPSAVLSNVALVVLSAGENFNNQTFGTAGVAAANTVNVYDSTVTIDAYTGDMNRSETYDDIVRWVTLDELKNKAGCYGTTGGRLRIINNELPRACANTTYSATVYAEGGVPFSGSQYQWCIQGFLPSGLTANPNTACPSWSSNAASLQLGGSATSLTSASLVFMVRDNDPTPNVFQRAMTLQVASCGGGGSDEISFAGNIPDSGFVINVPNASGAAIDYTNNTVVMGSSNADGTPDQGSTVGCVWYQTPKTLEGKTMLSYFDVRILQDSDSRSKDYADGFTFTVMTSNNPTSTCGSQGDGMGYNSIPGKSVAIEFDTYYQNNKNDPLSSQNVFNHVAFIQNGTNVHNSGGNPACLSAGCVRDPSPTPSATWLEDNVTHKVRIEIDATAGAGNIATVKVWVCDACANLNDLDSNYTSVSPSLTHSFTLDPTMTQVIFGFTEGSAGQPQYIVLSNFTAKFR
;
A
#
# COMPACT_ATOMS: atom_id res chain seq x y z
N MET A 1 -101.07 5.78 62.34
CA MET A 1 -100.28 4.52 62.41
C MET A 1 -100.86 3.49 61.43
N ARG A 2 -100.20 3.25 60.28
CA ARG A 2 -99.82 1.93 59.70
C ARG A 2 -99.41 2.09 58.24
N LYS A 3 -98.29 1.42 57.95
CA LYS A 3 -97.50 1.29 56.72
C LYS A 3 -98.30 1.05 55.43
N ARG A 4 -97.80 1.60 54.31
CA ARG A 4 -97.70 0.91 53.00
C ARG A 4 -96.37 1.27 52.35
N GLY A 5 -95.49 0.28 52.18
CA GLY A 5 -94.30 0.33 51.34
C GLY A 5 -94.57 -0.46 50.06
N PHE A 6 -94.12 0.07 48.93
CA PHE A 6 -94.33 -0.47 47.59
C PHE A 6 -93.46 -1.71 47.32
N GLU A 7 -94.09 -2.77 46.79
CA GLU A 7 -93.46 -3.85 46.03
C GLU A 7 -93.25 -3.41 44.57
N GLY A 8 -92.06 -3.70 44.04
CA GLY A 8 -91.75 -3.65 42.61
C GLY A 8 -90.61 -4.61 42.30
N LYS A 9 -90.94 -5.85 41.95
CA LYS A 9 -89.99 -6.86 41.46
C LYS A 9 -89.94 -6.78 39.94
N GLU A 10 -89.01 -5.99 39.39
CA GLU A 10 -88.56 -6.19 38.01
C GLU A 10 -87.21 -6.89 38.05
N GLY A 11 -87.22 -8.17 37.68
CA GLY A 11 -86.00 -8.95 37.51
C GLY A 11 -85.25 -8.41 36.29
N PHE A 12 -84.03 -7.93 36.51
CA PHE A 12 -83.07 -7.67 35.45
C PHE A 12 -83.04 -8.86 34.48
N ALA A 13 -83.25 -8.61 33.18
CA ALA A 13 -83.17 -9.65 32.17
C ALA A 13 -81.77 -10.29 32.22
N LEU A 14 -81.72 -11.55 32.66
CA LEU A 14 -80.49 -12.31 32.85
C LEU A 14 -79.86 -12.71 31.50
N VAL A 15 -80.67 -12.68 30.43
CA VAL A 15 -80.32 -13.17 29.08
C VAL A 15 -79.24 -12.34 28.37
N PRO A 16 -79.28 -10.99 28.33
CA PRO A 16 -78.24 -10.20 27.65
C PRO A 16 -76.86 -10.34 28.32
N VAL A 17 -76.80 -10.46 29.64
CA VAL A 17 -75.53 -10.65 30.38
C VAL A 17 -74.93 -12.02 30.08
N VAL A 18 -75.75 -13.08 30.04
CA VAL A 18 -75.29 -14.43 29.67
C VAL A 18 -74.78 -14.47 28.22
N LEU A 19 -75.46 -13.80 27.29
CA LEU A 19 -75.01 -13.71 25.89
C LEU A 19 -73.66 -12.98 25.75
N VAL A 20 -73.47 -11.87 26.47
CA VAL A 20 -72.18 -11.14 26.46
C VAL A 20 -71.06 -12.01 27.04
N LEU A 21 -71.31 -12.72 28.16
CA LEU A 21 -70.32 -13.63 28.74
C LEU A 21 -70.00 -14.80 27.82
N LEU A 22 -70.98 -15.32 27.07
CA LEU A 22 -70.77 -16.39 26.10
C LEU A 22 -69.92 -15.92 24.91
N VAL A 23 -70.14 -14.69 24.42
CA VAL A 23 -69.31 -14.09 23.36
C VAL A 23 -67.88 -13.84 23.85
N VAL A 24 -67.71 -13.28 25.04
CA VAL A 24 -66.38 -13.06 25.63
C VAL A 24 -65.65 -14.38 25.88
N ALA A 25 -66.32 -15.40 26.43
CA ALA A 25 -65.74 -16.72 26.61
C ALA A 25 -65.33 -17.35 25.27
N SER A 26 -66.19 -17.24 24.24
CA SER A 26 -65.89 -17.76 22.89
C SER A 26 -64.68 -17.07 22.25
N LEU A 27 -64.57 -15.73 22.39
CA LEU A 27 -63.45 -14.96 21.86
C LEU A 27 -62.13 -15.28 22.58
N LEU A 28 -62.18 -15.47 23.91
CA LEU A 28 -61.02 -15.89 24.69
C LEU A 28 -60.57 -17.30 24.31
N THR A 29 -61.50 -18.24 24.12
CA THR A 29 -61.17 -19.60 23.66
C THR A 29 -60.55 -19.60 22.26
N PHE A 30 -61.09 -18.80 21.33
CA PHE A 30 -60.54 -18.72 19.97
C PHE A 30 -59.15 -18.05 19.94
N GLY A 31 -58.96 -16.99 20.75
CA GLY A 31 -57.67 -16.30 20.85
C GLY A 31 -56.54 -17.21 21.33
N ILE A 32 -56.80 -18.08 22.31
CA ILE A 32 -55.79 -19.01 22.85
C ILE A 32 -55.36 -20.06 21.81
N LEU A 33 -56.29 -20.59 21.00
CA LEU A 33 -55.99 -21.63 20.01
C LEU A 33 -55.12 -21.13 18.85
N THR A 34 -55.27 -19.86 18.44
CA THR A 34 -54.48 -19.29 17.35
C THR A 34 -53.12 -18.75 17.79
N PHE A 35 -52.95 -18.44 19.07
CA PHE A 35 -51.74 -17.75 19.58
C PHE A 35 -50.50 -18.67 19.56
N GLY A 36 -50.65 -19.94 19.97
CA GLY A 36 -49.52 -20.88 20.05
C GLY A 36 -48.76 -21.09 18.73
N PRO A 37 -49.42 -21.50 17.63
CA PRO A 37 -48.76 -21.69 16.34
C PRO A 37 -48.13 -20.42 15.76
N LEU A 38 -48.73 -19.25 16.02
CA LEU A 38 -48.18 -17.96 15.58
C LEU A 38 -46.91 -17.61 16.35
N VAL A 39 -46.89 -17.82 17.67
CA VAL A 39 -45.68 -17.64 18.49
C VAL A 39 -44.57 -18.60 18.05
N LYS A 40 -44.89 -19.88 17.80
CA LYS A 40 -43.91 -20.86 17.30
C LYS A 40 -43.30 -20.42 15.97
N ARG A 41 -44.14 -20.03 15.00
CA ARG A 41 -43.66 -19.52 13.71
C ARG A 41 -42.83 -18.24 13.87
N GLY A 42 -43.22 -17.37 14.79
CA GLY A 42 -42.46 -16.18 15.17
C GLY A 42 -41.05 -16.55 15.64
N LYS A 43 -40.93 -17.47 16.61
CA LYS A 43 -39.65 -17.94 17.15
C LYS A 43 -38.76 -18.64 16.12
N VAL A 44 -39.34 -19.47 15.25
CA VAL A 44 -38.60 -20.11 14.16
C VAL A 44 -38.01 -19.06 13.21
N ASN A 45 -38.79 -18.05 12.84
CA ASN A 45 -38.32 -16.97 11.98
C ASN A 45 -37.26 -16.11 12.68
N GLU A 46 -37.48 -15.73 13.94
CA GLU A 46 -36.51 -14.99 14.74
C GLU A 46 -35.19 -15.75 14.92
N THR A 47 -35.25 -17.07 15.09
CA THR A 47 -34.06 -17.92 15.15
C THR A 47 -33.34 -18.00 13.82
N LYS A 48 -34.06 -18.10 12.69
CA LYS A 48 -33.44 -18.01 11.35
C LYS A 48 -32.71 -16.67 11.17
N ASP A 49 -33.35 -15.57 11.57
CA ASP A 49 -32.75 -14.23 11.50
C ASP A 49 -31.52 -14.12 12.43
N THR A 50 -31.57 -14.75 13.60
CA THR A 50 -30.45 -14.81 14.56
C THR A 50 -29.28 -15.61 13.99
N LEU A 51 -29.52 -16.77 13.39
CA LEU A 51 -28.49 -17.56 12.70
C LEU A 51 -27.89 -16.82 11.51
N ASP A 52 -28.73 -16.16 10.69
CA ASP A 52 -28.26 -15.37 9.55
C ASP A 52 -27.41 -14.16 10.01
N ALA A 53 -27.76 -13.55 11.14
CA ALA A 53 -26.96 -12.50 11.77
C ALA A 53 -25.64 -13.03 12.34
N ALA A 54 -25.66 -14.20 13.00
CA ALA A 54 -24.47 -14.86 13.53
C ALA A 54 -23.49 -15.22 12.40
N VAL A 55 -23.96 -15.83 11.31
CA VAL A 55 -23.14 -16.15 10.14
C VAL A 55 -22.51 -14.89 9.54
N LYS A 56 -23.26 -13.81 9.38
CA LYS A 56 -22.71 -12.52 8.88
C LYS A 56 -21.66 -11.94 9.83
N ALA A 57 -21.88 -12.04 11.13
CA ALA A 57 -20.92 -11.58 12.13
C ALA A 57 -19.62 -12.39 12.07
N ILE A 58 -19.72 -13.72 11.96
CA ILE A 58 -18.56 -14.61 11.79
C ILE A 58 -17.80 -14.28 10.51
N ILE A 59 -18.49 -14.08 9.37
CA ILE A 59 -17.86 -13.69 8.10
C ILE A 59 -17.11 -12.36 8.26
N SER A 60 -17.75 -11.36 8.88
CA SER A 60 -17.13 -10.04 9.10
C SER A 60 -15.92 -10.13 10.03
N TRP A 61 -16.01 -10.95 11.08
CA TRP A 61 -14.91 -11.20 12.00
C TRP A 61 -13.75 -11.91 11.30
N ALA A 62 -14.07 -12.92 10.47
CA ALA A 62 -13.07 -13.68 9.74
C ALA A 62 -12.37 -12.86 8.66
N ALA A 63 -13.08 -11.93 8.03
CA ALA A 63 -12.49 -10.96 7.11
C ALA A 63 -11.47 -10.05 7.82
N ALA A 64 -11.75 -9.63 9.06
CA ALA A 64 -10.86 -8.77 9.83
C ALA A 64 -9.63 -9.52 10.37
N ASN A 65 -9.77 -10.80 10.71
CA ASN A 65 -8.71 -11.58 11.38
C ASN A 65 -7.99 -12.58 10.47
N GLY A 66 -8.47 -12.78 9.23
CA GLY A 66 -7.90 -13.75 8.28
C GLY A 66 -8.08 -15.23 8.67
N ARG A 67 -8.92 -15.51 9.67
CA ARG A 67 -9.20 -16.84 10.21
C ARG A 67 -10.61 -16.90 10.81
N LEU A 68 -11.13 -18.10 11.07
CA LEU A 68 -12.40 -18.27 11.79
C LEU A 68 -12.25 -18.01 13.31
N PRO A 69 -13.31 -17.52 13.99
CA PRO A 69 -13.28 -17.34 15.44
C PRO A 69 -13.18 -18.68 16.13
N CYS A 70 -12.38 -18.73 17.20
CA CYS A 70 -12.24 -19.90 18.05
C CYS A 70 -13.43 -20.04 19.01
N GLU A 71 -13.81 -21.28 19.29
CA GLU A 71 -14.66 -21.62 20.44
C GLU A 71 -13.75 -22.29 21.46
N GLY A 72 -13.61 -21.69 22.65
CA GLY A 72 -12.49 -21.91 23.58
C GLY A 72 -12.34 -23.32 24.18
N ASN A 73 -13.13 -24.28 23.72
CA ASN A 73 -13.15 -25.68 24.12
C ASN A 73 -13.15 -26.61 22.88
N ASP A 74 -12.26 -26.37 21.92
CA ASP A 74 -12.19 -27.20 20.73
C ASP A 74 -11.59 -28.58 21.04
N ASN A 75 -12.22 -29.64 20.54
CA ASN A 75 -11.76 -31.02 20.72
C ASN A 75 -10.37 -31.29 20.11
N ALA A 76 -9.87 -30.40 19.25
CA ALA A 76 -8.56 -30.52 18.61
C ALA A 76 -7.47 -29.60 19.19
N GLY A 77 -7.76 -28.83 20.24
CA GLY A 77 -6.76 -28.24 21.13
C GLY A 77 -6.11 -26.93 20.71
N TYR A 78 -6.36 -26.41 19.50
CA TYR A 78 -5.77 -25.13 19.07
C TYR A 78 -6.43 -23.94 19.81
N CYS A 79 -7.76 -23.92 19.80
CA CYS A 79 -8.56 -22.84 20.35
C CYS A 79 -8.62 -22.84 21.89
N ASN A 80 -8.24 -23.94 22.55
CA ASN A 80 -8.05 -24.00 24.01
C ASN A 80 -7.09 -22.92 24.55
N SER A 81 -6.13 -22.46 23.73
CA SER A 81 -5.20 -21.38 24.10
C SER A 81 -5.70 -19.97 23.79
N GLN A 82 -6.70 -19.84 22.90
CA GLN A 82 -7.26 -18.56 22.45
C GLN A 82 -8.50 -18.14 23.25
N GLY A 83 -9.23 -19.11 23.81
CA GLY A 83 -10.49 -18.86 24.50
C GLY A 83 -11.68 -18.76 23.54
N ASP A 84 -12.87 -18.45 24.09
CA ASP A 84 -14.10 -18.30 23.31
C ASP A 84 -14.17 -16.92 22.64
N GLU A 85 -13.99 -16.91 21.32
CA GLU A 85 -14.09 -15.75 20.45
C GLU A 85 -15.41 -15.74 19.67
N PHE A 86 -16.10 -16.88 19.56
CA PHE A 86 -17.38 -17.00 18.87
C PHE A 86 -18.47 -16.19 19.58
N THR A 87 -18.66 -16.44 20.89
CA THR A 87 -19.68 -15.74 21.69
C THR A 87 -19.55 -14.21 21.63
N PRO A 88 -18.36 -13.60 21.80
CA PRO A 88 -18.20 -12.15 21.67
C PRO A 88 -18.23 -11.65 20.22
N ALA A 89 -17.97 -12.50 19.21
CA ALA A 89 -18.06 -12.10 17.81
C ALA A 89 -19.51 -11.97 17.32
N VAL A 90 -20.44 -12.75 17.88
CA VAL A 90 -21.85 -12.71 17.50
C VAL A 90 -22.65 -11.77 18.42
N ARG A 91 -23.60 -11.03 17.85
CA ARG A 91 -24.43 -10.08 18.62
C ARG A 91 -25.34 -10.77 19.64
N ASN A 92 -25.88 -11.93 19.26
CA ASN A 92 -26.74 -12.73 20.11
C ASN A 92 -26.36 -14.21 19.93
N PRO A 93 -25.70 -14.83 20.92
CA PRO A 93 -25.29 -16.23 20.87
C PRO A 93 -26.44 -17.19 21.22
N SER A 94 -27.67 -16.68 21.42
CA SER A 94 -28.83 -17.49 21.80
C SER A 94 -30.00 -17.34 20.81
N ASP A 95 -30.73 -18.42 20.58
CA ASP A 95 -31.94 -18.45 19.77
C ASP A 95 -33.18 -17.87 20.48
N ALA A 96 -34.33 -17.85 19.79
CA ALA A 96 -35.60 -17.33 20.31
C ALA A 96 -36.23 -18.22 21.42
N TRP A 97 -35.64 -19.38 21.69
CA TRP A 97 -35.97 -20.26 22.80
C TRP A 97 -35.00 -20.13 23.96
N ALA A 98 -34.10 -19.14 23.91
CA ALA A 98 -33.07 -18.85 24.91
C ALA A 98 -32.05 -19.99 25.09
N LYS A 99 -31.79 -20.76 24.04
CA LYS A 99 -30.67 -21.71 23.99
C LYS A 99 -29.51 -21.15 23.20
N SER A 100 -28.31 -21.50 23.64
CA SER A 100 -27.08 -21.16 22.93
C SER A 100 -27.06 -21.81 21.54
N LEU A 101 -26.54 -21.08 20.57
CA LEU A 101 -26.25 -21.60 19.24
C LEU A 101 -25.06 -22.57 19.33
N PHE A 102 -25.08 -23.57 18.47
CA PHE A 102 -23.95 -24.48 18.27
C PHE A 102 -23.14 -24.03 17.06
N TYR A 103 -21.82 -24.08 17.19
CA TYR A 103 -20.88 -23.64 16.16
C TYR A 103 -19.89 -24.77 15.84
N VAL A 104 -19.82 -25.11 14.56
CA VAL A 104 -18.97 -26.19 14.04
C VAL A 104 -18.13 -25.61 12.93
N TYR A 105 -16.83 -25.79 13.00
CA TYR A 105 -15.91 -25.17 12.04
C TYR A 105 -14.69 -26.05 11.78
N ASP A 106 -13.99 -25.79 10.68
CA ASP A 106 -12.70 -26.42 10.42
C ASP A 106 -11.59 -25.70 11.20
N ASN A 107 -10.89 -26.44 12.06
CA ASN A 107 -9.81 -25.91 12.87
C ASN A 107 -8.64 -25.37 12.06
N GLN A 108 -8.42 -25.90 10.86
CA GLN A 108 -7.35 -25.43 9.97
C GLN A 108 -7.62 -24.02 9.44
N LEU A 109 -8.88 -23.57 9.44
CA LEU A 109 -9.27 -22.21 9.07
C LEU A 109 -9.23 -21.25 10.27
N ALA A 110 -9.25 -21.77 11.50
CA ALA A 110 -9.09 -20.99 12.72
C ALA A 110 -7.61 -20.80 13.10
N ASP A 111 -6.69 -21.59 12.55
CA ASP A 111 -5.25 -21.47 12.82
C ASP A 111 -4.49 -20.78 11.68
N LEU A 112 -4.00 -19.56 11.91
CA LEU A 112 -3.18 -18.81 10.95
C LEU A 112 -1.87 -19.53 10.60
N ALA A 113 -1.28 -20.28 11.53
CA ALA A 113 -0.06 -21.04 11.28
C ALA A 113 -0.29 -22.19 10.28
N GLN A 114 -1.55 -22.64 10.16
CA GLN A 114 -1.99 -23.63 9.18
C GLN A 114 -2.57 -23.00 7.91
N GLY A 115 -2.33 -21.69 7.69
CA GLY A 115 -2.77 -20.95 6.51
C GLY A 115 -4.10 -20.20 6.67
N GLY A 116 -4.80 -20.39 7.79
CA GLY A 116 -6.04 -19.68 8.09
C GLY A 116 -7.08 -19.77 6.98
N LEU A 117 -7.87 -18.70 6.81
CA LEU A 117 -8.96 -18.67 5.84
C LEU A 117 -8.47 -18.62 4.38
N CYS A 118 -7.54 -17.71 4.08
CA CYS A 118 -7.18 -17.42 2.70
C CYS A 118 -6.08 -18.34 2.13
N GLY A 119 -5.31 -19.03 2.98
CA GLY A 119 -4.23 -19.92 2.57
C GLY A 119 -4.69 -21.32 2.17
N ARG A 120 -5.84 -21.78 2.66
CA ARG A 120 -6.34 -23.15 2.45
C ARG A 120 -7.14 -23.32 1.16
N SER A 121 -6.98 -24.44 0.45
CA SER A 121 -7.82 -24.76 -0.73
C SER A 121 -9.03 -25.65 -0.42
N THR A 122 -8.97 -26.41 0.67
CA THR A 122 -9.96 -27.41 1.08
C THR A 122 -10.31 -27.27 2.56
N THR A 123 -11.39 -27.93 2.98
CA THR A 123 -11.74 -28.11 4.39
C THR A 123 -12.06 -29.57 4.69
N ASN A 124 -12.12 -29.90 5.97
CA ASN A 124 -12.47 -31.18 6.53
C ASN A 124 -13.99 -31.37 6.69
N LEU A 125 -14.81 -30.33 6.50
CA LEU A 125 -16.25 -30.44 6.70
C LEU A 125 -17.01 -30.69 5.40
N THR A 126 -17.92 -31.65 5.46
CA THR A 126 -18.92 -31.91 4.43
C THR A 126 -20.31 -31.83 5.04
N VAL A 127 -21.24 -31.14 4.39
CA VAL A 127 -22.66 -31.14 4.79
C VAL A 127 -23.46 -32.02 3.83
N ARG A 128 -24.33 -32.86 4.37
CA ARG A 128 -25.30 -33.66 3.60
C ARG A 128 -26.72 -33.28 4.00
N VAL A 129 -27.58 -33.12 3.00
CA VAL A 129 -29.01 -32.94 3.22
C VAL A 129 -29.69 -34.29 3.05
N CYS A 130 -30.30 -34.78 4.12
CA CYS A 130 -30.80 -36.14 4.26
C CYS A 130 -32.33 -36.15 4.21
N PRO A 131 -32.96 -36.82 3.24
CA PRO A 131 -34.42 -36.93 3.19
C PRO A 131 -35.00 -37.90 4.23
N ASP A 132 -34.16 -38.78 4.79
CA ASP A 132 -34.52 -39.79 5.79
C ASP A 132 -33.42 -39.99 6.84
N ALA A 133 -33.74 -40.70 7.92
CA ALA A 133 -32.83 -40.96 9.04
C ALA A 133 -31.59 -41.80 8.65
N GLY A 134 -31.67 -42.63 7.60
CA GLY A 134 -30.56 -43.47 7.16
C GLY A 134 -29.55 -42.72 6.29
N CYS A 135 -29.99 -41.64 5.63
CA CYS A 135 -29.18 -40.77 4.77
C CYS A 135 -28.31 -41.52 3.74
N ALA A 136 -28.81 -42.64 3.21
CA ALA A 136 -28.07 -43.44 2.23
C ALA A 136 -27.93 -42.72 0.88
N THR A 137 -28.95 -41.95 0.50
CA THR A 137 -28.98 -41.14 -0.73
C THR A 137 -29.32 -39.68 -0.36
N PRO A 138 -28.33 -38.86 0.00
CA PRO A 138 -28.56 -37.47 0.34
C PRO A 138 -29.07 -36.68 -0.87
N SER A 139 -29.98 -35.74 -0.65
CA SER A 139 -30.52 -34.84 -1.68
C SER A 139 -29.50 -33.81 -2.13
N ALA A 140 -28.52 -33.49 -1.29
CA ALA A 140 -27.37 -32.66 -1.63
C ALA A 140 -26.14 -33.06 -0.81
N VAL A 141 -24.96 -32.93 -1.39
CA VAL A 141 -23.66 -33.08 -0.72
C VAL A 141 -22.83 -31.85 -1.02
N LEU A 142 -22.44 -31.14 0.03
CA LEU A 142 -21.67 -29.92 -0.04
C LEU A 142 -20.29 -30.19 0.59
N SER A 143 -19.26 -30.21 -0.24
CA SER A 143 -17.86 -30.34 0.19
C SER A 143 -17.24 -28.98 0.50
N ASN A 144 -16.10 -28.97 1.17
CA ASN A 144 -15.36 -27.77 1.54
C ASN A 144 -16.21 -26.76 2.33
N VAL A 145 -17.01 -27.23 3.27
CA VAL A 145 -17.78 -26.36 4.17
C VAL A 145 -16.81 -25.73 5.18
N ALA A 146 -16.84 -24.41 5.34
CA ALA A 146 -15.95 -23.74 6.30
C ALA A 146 -16.50 -23.81 7.72
N LEU A 147 -17.82 -23.60 7.86
CA LEU A 147 -18.51 -23.60 9.14
C LEU A 147 -20.00 -23.95 9.01
N VAL A 148 -20.58 -24.38 10.12
CA VAL A 148 -22.01 -24.62 10.35
C VAL A 148 -22.41 -23.95 11.67
N VAL A 149 -23.53 -23.24 11.68
CA VAL A 149 -24.17 -22.69 12.88
C VAL A 149 -25.58 -23.25 12.96
N LEU A 150 -25.99 -23.75 14.13
CA LEU A 150 -27.32 -24.34 14.30
C LEU A 150 -27.96 -24.03 15.66
N SER A 151 -29.29 -24.17 15.70
CA SER A 151 -30.12 -24.14 16.90
C SER A 151 -30.90 -25.44 16.99
N ALA A 152 -31.06 -25.94 18.23
CA ALA A 152 -31.80 -27.15 18.58
C ALA A 152 -33.34 -26.98 18.59
N GLY A 153 -33.84 -25.93 17.91
CA GLY A 153 -35.27 -25.76 17.67
C GLY A 153 -36.14 -25.62 18.93
N GLU A 154 -37.41 -26.01 18.79
CA GLU A 154 -38.40 -25.96 19.86
C GLU A 154 -38.24 -27.11 20.85
N ASN A 155 -37.76 -28.26 20.38
CA ASN A 155 -37.64 -29.46 21.21
C ASN A 155 -36.44 -29.42 22.18
N PHE A 156 -35.53 -28.45 21.98
CA PHE A 156 -34.31 -28.19 22.76
C PHE A 156 -33.25 -29.30 22.66
N ASN A 157 -33.38 -30.20 21.71
CA ASN A 157 -32.54 -31.36 21.51
C ASN A 157 -31.80 -31.20 20.19
N ASN A 158 -30.48 -31.10 20.24
CA ASN A 158 -29.68 -31.00 19.03
C ASN A 158 -29.63 -32.37 18.34
N GLN A 159 -30.29 -32.46 17.20
CA GLN A 159 -30.42 -33.70 16.44
C GLN A 159 -29.44 -33.77 15.27
N THR A 160 -28.58 -32.76 15.11
CA THR A 160 -27.66 -32.58 13.98
C THR A 160 -26.24 -32.95 14.34
N PHE A 161 -25.58 -32.12 15.16
CA PHE A 161 -24.16 -32.24 15.47
C PHE A 161 -23.75 -31.28 16.60
N GLY A 162 -22.87 -31.71 17.50
CA GLY A 162 -22.39 -30.89 18.61
C GLY A 162 -21.46 -29.76 18.18
N THR A 163 -21.27 -28.77 19.06
CA THR A 163 -20.21 -27.75 18.93
C THR A 163 -18.84 -28.43 18.79
N ALA A 164 -18.08 -28.09 17.75
CA ALA A 164 -16.74 -28.64 17.56
C ALA A 164 -15.88 -27.86 16.55
N GLY A 165 -14.63 -27.64 16.94
CA GLY A 165 -13.52 -27.48 16.01
C GLY A 165 -13.08 -28.82 15.44
N VAL A 166 -13.24 -29.01 14.12
CA VAL A 166 -12.98 -30.27 13.43
C VAL A 166 -11.58 -30.25 12.80
N ALA A 167 -10.74 -31.23 13.13
CA ALA A 167 -9.36 -31.34 12.62
C ALA A 167 -9.14 -32.45 11.57
N ALA A 168 -10.16 -33.27 11.30
CA ALA A 168 -10.12 -34.36 10.33
C ALA A 168 -11.46 -34.47 9.62
N ALA A 169 -11.48 -35.09 8.43
CA ALA A 169 -12.67 -35.20 7.60
C ALA A 169 -13.91 -35.65 8.41
N ASN A 170 -14.95 -34.81 8.42
CA ASN A 170 -16.18 -35.04 9.17
C ASN A 170 -17.40 -34.63 8.34
N THR A 171 -18.53 -35.30 8.59
CA THR A 171 -19.78 -35.10 7.86
C THR A 171 -20.88 -34.67 8.81
N VAL A 172 -21.50 -33.53 8.52
CA VAL A 172 -22.68 -33.03 9.23
C VAL A 172 -23.93 -33.36 8.40
N ASN A 173 -24.84 -34.13 8.98
CA ASN A 173 -26.10 -34.51 8.34
C ASN A 173 -27.22 -33.59 8.82
N VAL A 174 -27.92 -32.95 7.89
CA VAL A 174 -29.09 -32.10 8.14
C VAL A 174 -30.31 -32.81 7.56
N TYR A 175 -31.40 -32.93 8.33
CA TYR A 175 -32.54 -33.76 7.95
C TYR A 175 -33.79 -32.94 7.55
N ASP A 176 -34.74 -33.59 6.88
CA ASP A 176 -36.08 -33.03 6.64
C ASP A 176 -36.90 -32.98 7.94
N SER A 177 -37.79 -31.99 8.09
CA SER A 177 -38.58 -31.80 9.32
C SER A 177 -39.63 -32.88 9.59
N THR A 178 -39.77 -33.88 8.71
CA THR A 178 -40.62 -35.06 8.92
C THR A 178 -39.86 -36.26 9.51
N VAL A 179 -38.53 -36.19 9.55
CA VAL A 179 -37.67 -37.29 10.02
C VAL A 179 -37.66 -37.34 11.55
N THR A 180 -37.76 -38.53 12.13
CA THR A 180 -37.56 -38.76 13.56
C THR A 180 -36.15 -39.28 13.80
N ILE A 181 -35.32 -38.51 14.48
CA ILE A 181 -33.90 -38.79 14.66
C ILE A 181 -33.35 -38.13 15.92
N ASP A 182 -32.21 -38.61 16.37
CA ASP A 182 -31.33 -37.95 17.32
C ASP A 182 -29.90 -38.35 16.95
N ALA A 183 -29.28 -37.56 16.08
CA ALA A 183 -27.95 -37.87 15.56
C ALA A 183 -26.82 -37.37 16.47
N TYR A 184 -27.15 -36.62 17.53
CA TYR A 184 -26.18 -36.11 18.48
C TYR A 184 -26.64 -36.37 19.92
N THR A 185 -26.21 -37.50 20.47
CA THR A 185 -26.59 -37.89 21.84
C THR A 185 -25.80 -37.16 22.93
N GLY A 186 -25.07 -36.09 22.60
CA GLY A 186 -24.12 -35.42 23.50
C GLY A 186 -24.76 -34.37 24.41
N ASP A 187 -25.98 -33.93 24.12
CA ASP A 187 -26.81 -33.09 24.97
C ASP A 187 -27.96 -33.90 25.61
N MET A 188 -28.91 -34.37 24.81
CA MET A 188 -30.06 -35.17 25.22
C MET A 188 -30.17 -36.38 24.31
N ASN A 189 -30.44 -37.56 24.87
CA ASN A 189 -30.63 -38.78 24.08
C ASN A 189 -32.13 -39.09 23.94
N ARG A 190 -32.78 -38.46 22.95
CA ARG A 190 -34.22 -38.57 22.70
C ARG A 190 -34.53 -38.45 21.20
N SER A 191 -34.87 -39.55 20.56
CA SER A 191 -35.34 -39.53 19.18
C SER A 191 -36.71 -38.85 19.06
N GLU A 192 -36.79 -37.79 18.26
CA GLU A 192 -38.01 -37.02 18.00
C GLU A 192 -37.99 -36.39 16.60
N THR A 193 -39.07 -35.71 16.22
CA THR A 193 -39.14 -35.05 14.91
C THR A 193 -38.10 -33.95 14.81
N TYR A 194 -37.33 -33.95 13.72
CA TYR A 194 -36.26 -33.01 13.44
C TYR A 194 -36.81 -31.59 13.30
N ASP A 195 -36.36 -30.68 14.16
CA ASP A 195 -36.73 -29.25 14.11
C ASP A 195 -35.53 -28.30 14.22
N ASP A 196 -34.31 -28.84 14.19
CA ASP A 196 -33.08 -28.06 14.15
C ASP A 196 -33.07 -27.08 12.98
N ILE A 197 -32.59 -25.86 13.25
CA ILE A 197 -32.44 -24.82 12.25
C ILE A 197 -30.95 -24.65 12.00
N VAL A 198 -30.52 -24.94 10.77
CA VAL A 198 -29.10 -24.99 10.40
C VAL A 198 -28.78 -23.93 9.33
N ARG A 199 -27.59 -23.33 9.44
CA ARG A 199 -26.94 -22.53 8.40
C ARG A 199 -25.50 -22.98 8.23
N TRP A 200 -24.99 -22.93 7.01
CA TRP A 200 -23.60 -23.28 6.71
C TRP A 200 -23.02 -22.32 5.69
N VAL A 201 -21.70 -22.24 5.62
CA VAL A 201 -20.96 -21.43 4.65
C VAL A 201 -19.86 -22.27 4.03
N THR A 202 -19.76 -22.29 2.70
CA THR A 202 -18.65 -22.96 2.00
C THR A 202 -17.36 -22.13 2.08
N LEU A 203 -16.20 -22.78 1.95
CA LEU A 203 -14.91 -22.09 1.92
C LEU A 203 -14.84 -21.05 0.81
N ASP A 204 -15.34 -21.38 -0.39
CA ASP A 204 -15.34 -20.44 -1.52
C ASP A 204 -16.24 -19.24 -1.26
N GLU A 205 -17.44 -19.45 -0.70
CA GLU A 205 -18.33 -18.36 -0.31
C GLU A 205 -17.67 -17.45 0.75
N LEU A 206 -17.05 -18.05 1.76
CA LEU A 206 -16.40 -17.32 2.83
C LEU A 206 -15.20 -16.52 2.30
N LYS A 207 -14.35 -17.13 1.46
CA LYS A 207 -13.22 -16.45 0.80
C LYS A 207 -13.66 -15.28 -0.06
N ASN A 208 -14.76 -15.44 -0.80
CA ASN A 208 -15.33 -14.38 -1.62
C ASN A 208 -15.77 -13.18 -0.77
N LYS A 209 -16.46 -13.44 0.34
CA LYS A 209 -16.93 -12.38 1.25
C LYS A 209 -15.82 -11.77 2.11
N ALA A 210 -14.79 -12.55 2.44
CA ALA A 210 -13.64 -12.10 3.22
C ALA A 210 -12.57 -11.37 2.39
N GLY A 211 -12.70 -11.33 1.05
CA GLY A 211 -11.77 -10.62 0.18
C GLY A 211 -10.45 -11.35 -0.09
N CYS A 212 -10.41 -12.67 0.11
CA CYS A 212 -9.20 -13.49 -0.12
C CYS A 212 -8.73 -13.51 -1.58
N TYR A 213 -9.59 -13.09 -2.53
CA TYR A 213 -9.25 -12.99 -3.95
C TYR A 213 -8.65 -11.63 -4.35
N GLY A 214 -8.56 -10.68 -3.42
CA GLY A 214 -7.95 -9.36 -3.61
C GLY A 214 -6.47 -9.29 -3.20
N THR A 215 -5.92 -8.08 -3.10
CA THR A 215 -4.54 -7.82 -2.65
C THR A 215 -4.35 -7.90 -1.13
N THR A 216 -5.44 -8.04 -0.38
CA THR A 216 -5.51 -8.04 1.08
C THR A 216 -5.38 -9.46 1.64
N GLY A 217 -4.20 -9.76 2.19
CA GLY A 217 -3.98 -10.73 3.28
C GLY A 217 -4.22 -12.23 3.02
N GLY A 218 -3.19 -13.05 3.25
CA GLY A 218 -3.34 -14.49 3.48
C GLY A 218 -3.28 -15.42 2.26
N ARG A 219 -3.43 -14.91 1.03
CA ARG A 219 -3.09 -15.69 -0.17
C ARG A 219 -1.58 -15.70 -0.37
N LEU A 220 -1.03 -16.85 -0.78
CA LEU A 220 0.38 -16.96 -1.15
C LEU A 220 0.74 -15.91 -2.22
N ARG A 221 1.72 -15.05 -1.92
CA ARG A 221 2.22 -14.02 -2.83
C ARG A 221 3.69 -13.72 -2.62
N ILE A 222 4.31 -13.14 -3.63
CA ILE A 222 5.65 -12.54 -3.55
C ILE A 222 5.50 -11.04 -3.29
N ILE A 223 6.14 -10.53 -2.23
CA ILE A 223 5.96 -9.13 -1.78
C ILE A 223 6.87 -8.12 -2.48
N ASN A 224 7.99 -8.56 -3.04
CA ASN A 224 8.90 -7.70 -3.80
C ASN A 224 8.23 -7.23 -5.09
N ASN A 225 8.25 -5.92 -5.37
CA ASN A 225 7.72 -5.37 -6.62
C ASN A 225 8.77 -5.29 -7.74
N GLU A 226 10.02 -5.10 -7.37
CA GLU A 226 11.16 -4.98 -8.29
C GLU A 226 12.44 -5.52 -7.66
N LEU A 227 13.47 -5.67 -8.48
CA LEU A 227 14.83 -6.02 -8.05
C LEU A 227 15.69 -4.75 -8.08
N PRO A 228 16.60 -4.55 -7.10
CA PRO A 228 17.59 -3.48 -7.18
C PRO A 228 18.44 -3.60 -8.45
N ARG A 229 18.85 -2.47 -9.02
CA ARG A 229 19.80 -2.41 -10.14
C ARG A 229 21.11 -3.06 -9.72
N ALA A 230 21.68 -3.89 -10.58
CA ALA A 230 22.98 -4.51 -10.37
C ALA A 230 24.08 -3.75 -11.13
N CYS A 231 25.28 -3.84 -10.58
CA CYS A 231 26.47 -3.21 -11.11
C CYS A 231 27.42 -4.27 -11.66
N ALA A 232 27.86 -4.09 -12.91
CA ALA A 232 28.83 -4.99 -13.52
C ALA A 232 30.15 -4.96 -12.74
N ASN A 233 30.67 -6.15 -12.42
CA ASN A 233 31.88 -6.41 -11.64
C ASN A 233 31.81 -5.95 -10.17
N THR A 234 30.63 -5.61 -9.66
CA THR A 234 30.40 -5.29 -8.26
C THR A 234 29.54 -6.38 -7.62
N THR A 235 29.75 -6.63 -6.33
CA THR A 235 28.91 -7.52 -5.55
C THR A 235 27.46 -7.02 -5.53
N TYR A 236 26.55 -7.87 -5.93
CA TYR A 236 25.10 -7.68 -5.90
C TYR A 236 24.50 -8.57 -4.81
N SER A 237 23.45 -8.09 -4.15
CA SER A 237 22.65 -8.88 -3.22
C SER A 237 21.20 -8.39 -3.24
N ALA A 238 20.26 -9.31 -3.39
CA ALA A 238 18.83 -9.04 -3.28
C ALA A 238 18.11 -10.23 -2.64
N THR A 239 17.01 -9.99 -1.93
CA THR A 239 16.21 -11.07 -1.32
C THR A 239 14.75 -10.93 -1.74
N VAL A 240 14.18 -12.03 -2.23
CA VAL A 240 12.79 -12.18 -2.63
C VAL A 240 12.05 -12.92 -1.53
N TYR A 241 10.98 -12.31 -1.02
CA TYR A 241 10.18 -12.80 0.10
C TYR A 241 8.77 -13.18 -0.37
N ALA A 242 8.18 -14.14 0.33
CA ALA A 242 6.79 -14.54 0.15
C ALA A 242 6.04 -14.50 1.48
N GLU A 243 4.73 -14.34 1.40
CA GLU A 243 3.82 -14.40 2.53
C GLU A 243 2.47 -15.00 2.12
N GLY A 244 1.67 -15.40 3.12
CA GLY A 244 0.39 -16.06 2.92
C GLY A 244 0.52 -17.54 2.52
N GLY A 245 -0.61 -18.21 2.25
CA GLY A 245 -0.60 -19.65 1.98
C GLY A 245 -0.35 -20.49 3.23
N VAL A 246 -0.11 -21.79 3.03
CA VAL A 246 0.19 -22.77 4.09
C VAL A 246 1.70 -23.04 4.13
N PRO A 247 2.50 -22.45 5.02
CA PRO A 247 3.94 -22.69 5.04
C PRO A 247 4.26 -24.17 5.38
N PHE A 248 5.41 -24.67 4.91
CA PHE A 248 5.86 -26.02 5.24
C PHE A 248 6.27 -26.15 6.72
N SER A 249 7.05 -25.18 7.19
CA SER A 249 7.45 -25.04 8.59
C SER A 249 7.85 -23.59 8.85
N GLY A 250 7.36 -22.98 9.93
CA GLY A 250 7.58 -21.56 10.19
C GLY A 250 7.07 -20.70 9.03
N SER A 251 7.96 -19.93 8.40
CA SER A 251 7.66 -19.11 7.22
C SER A 251 8.33 -19.62 5.94
N GLN A 252 8.57 -20.93 5.84
CA GLN A 252 9.27 -21.54 4.71
C GLN A 252 8.34 -21.99 3.58
N TYR A 253 8.77 -21.74 2.35
CA TYR A 253 8.12 -22.12 1.10
C TYR A 253 9.09 -22.83 0.18
N GLN A 254 8.59 -23.41 -0.90
CA GLN A 254 9.44 -23.92 -1.97
C GLN A 254 9.46 -22.95 -3.13
N TRP A 255 10.63 -22.75 -3.71
CA TRP A 255 10.90 -21.72 -4.71
C TRP A 255 11.42 -22.34 -6.00
N CYS A 256 11.17 -21.67 -7.11
CA CYS A 256 11.89 -21.89 -8.35
C CYS A 256 11.99 -20.59 -9.15
N ILE A 257 12.98 -20.52 -10.04
CA ILE A 257 13.20 -19.39 -10.94
C ILE A 257 13.08 -19.88 -12.38
N GLN A 258 12.40 -19.09 -13.22
CA GLN A 258 12.43 -19.23 -14.66
C GLN A 258 13.10 -18.00 -15.28
N GLY A 259 13.94 -18.23 -16.30
CA GLY A 259 14.81 -17.21 -16.90
C GLY A 259 16.28 -17.52 -16.68
N PHE A 260 17.16 -16.68 -17.24
CA PHE A 260 18.60 -16.82 -17.08
C PHE A 260 19.14 -15.70 -16.20
N LEU A 261 19.79 -16.06 -15.09
CA LEU A 261 20.53 -15.09 -14.30
C LEU A 261 21.72 -14.57 -15.12
N PRO A 262 22.03 -13.26 -15.05
CA PRO A 262 23.25 -12.72 -15.62
C PRO A 262 24.49 -13.50 -15.14
N SER A 263 25.47 -13.69 -16.03
CA SER A 263 26.73 -14.37 -15.71
C SER A 263 27.38 -13.78 -14.47
N GLY A 264 27.78 -14.65 -13.52
CA GLY A 264 28.39 -14.25 -12.25
C GLY A 264 27.40 -14.01 -11.09
N LEU A 265 26.09 -14.02 -11.37
CA LEU A 265 25.06 -14.07 -10.34
C LEU A 265 24.57 -15.50 -10.09
N THR A 266 24.15 -15.74 -8.87
CA THR A 266 23.59 -17.01 -8.39
C THR A 266 22.34 -16.76 -7.56
N ALA A 267 21.48 -17.76 -7.47
CA ALA A 267 20.35 -17.75 -6.55
C ALA A 267 20.55 -18.76 -5.42
N ASN A 268 19.87 -18.55 -4.29
CA ASN A 268 19.76 -19.52 -3.21
C ASN A 268 18.34 -19.45 -2.61
N PRO A 269 17.50 -20.47 -2.77
CA PRO A 269 17.78 -21.73 -3.47
C PRO A 269 17.90 -21.56 -4.99
N ASN A 270 18.84 -22.29 -5.61
CA ASN A 270 19.07 -22.29 -7.06
C ASN A 270 18.30 -23.43 -7.74
N THR A 271 16.99 -23.31 -7.89
CA THR A 271 16.18 -24.33 -8.54
C THR A 271 15.44 -23.76 -9.74
N ALA A 272 15.63 -24.39 -10.91
CA ALA A 272 14.94 -24.00 -12.13
C ALA A 272 13.52 -24.61 -12.18
N CYS A 273 12.54 -23.81 -12.57
CA CYS A 273 11.16 -24.30 -12.76
C CYS A 273 11.11 -25.32 -13.92
N PRO A 274 10.27 -26.38 -13.84
CA PRO A 274 9.20 -26.62 -12.86
C PRO A 274 9.63 -27.43 -11.62
N SER A 275 10.93 -27.61 -11.38
CA SER A 275 11.41 -28.26 -10.16
C SER A 275 11.33 -27.30 -8.97
N TRP A 276 11.12 -27.83 -7.78
CA TRP A 276 10.94 -27.04 -6.55
C TRP A 276 12.12 -27.22 -5.61
N SER A 277 12.57 -26.15 -4.99
CA SER A 277 13.66 -26.18 -4.03
C SER A 277 13.32 -26.95 -2.76
N SER A 278 14.32 -27.15 -1.89
CA SER A 278 14.06 -27.36 -0.47
C SER A 278 13.34 -26.15 0.15
N ASN A 279 12.72 -26.35 1.31
CA ASN A 279 11.99 -25.32 2.02
C ASN A 279 12.93 -24.17 2.44
N ALA A 280 12.59 -22.94 2.08
CA ALA A 280 13.33 -21.74 2.40
C ALA A 280 12.39 -20.57 2.70
N ALA A 281 12.75 -19.71 3.66
CA ALA A 281 11.94 -18.54 4.02
C ALA A 281 11.95 -17.45 2.94
N SER A 282 13.01 -17.42 2.13
CA SER A 282 13.18 -16.46 1.05
C SER A 282 14.11 -17.03 -0.02
N LEU A 283 14.15 -16.34 -1.16
CA LEU A 283 15.07 -16.61 -2.25
C LEU A 283 16.06 -15.45 -2.36
N GLN A 284 17.35 -15.74 -2.23
CA GLN A 284 18.42 -14.76 -2.30
C GLN A 284 19.04 -14.77 -3.69
N LEU A 285 19.33 -13.60 -4.24
CA LEU A 285 20.18 -13.41 -5.40
C LEU A 285 21.49 -12.78 -4.93
N GLY A 286 22.63 -13.25 -5.43
CA GLY A 286 23.91 -12.65 -5.12
C GLY A 286 25.04 -13.06 -6.04
N GLY A 287 26.17 -12.38 -5.93
CA GLY A 287 27.36 -12.59 -6.77
C GLY A 287 27.79 -11.29 -7.46
N SER A 288 28.62 -11.38 -8.49
CA SER A 288 29.09 -10.20 -9.22
C SER A 288 28.83 -10.40 -10.71
N ALA A 289 27.88 -9.63 -11.26
CA ALA A 289 27.51 -9.76 -12.66
C ALA A 289 28.68 -9.33 -13.57
N THR A 290 29.06 -10.13 -14.55
CA THR A 290 30.27 -9.85 -15.37
C THR A 290 29.98 -9.11 -16.67
N SER A 291 28.70 -8.95 -17.04
CA SER A 291 28.29 -8.36 -18.32
C SER A 291 27.10 -7.43 -18.13
N LEU A 292 27.11 -6.31 -18.85
CA LEU A 292 25.95 -5.42 -18.99
C LEU A 292 24.80 -6.16 -19.66
N THR A 293 23.65 -6.23 -19.00
CA THR A 293 22.48 -6.95 -19.52
C THR A 293 21.20 -6.54 -18.81
N SER A 294 20.06 -6.85 -19.41
CA SER A 294 18.76 -6.83 -18.76
C SER A 294 18.19 -8.24 -18.78
N ALA A 295 17.87 -8.80 -17.61
CA ALA A 295 17.34 -10.15 -17.46
C ALA A 295 15.91 -10.11 -16.90
N SER A 296 14.96 -10.70 -17.62
CA SER A 296 13.61 -10.94 -17.11
C SER A 296 13.59 -12.27 -16.37
N LEU A 297 13.29 -12.20 -15.07
CA LEU A 297 13.25 -13.33 -14.16
C LEU A 297 11.82 -13.53 -13.67
N VAL A 298 11.33 -14.76 -13.72
CA VAL A 298 10.04 -15.13 -13.15
C VAL A 298 10.31 -15.97 -11.90
N PHE A 299 9.98 -15.40 -10.75
CA PHE A 299 10.05 -16.09 -9.47
C PHE A 299 8.73 -16.80 -9.23
N MET A 300 8.79 -18.08 -8.86
CA MET A 300 7.63 -18.85 -8.46
C MET A 300 7.82 -19.37 -7.03
N VAL A 301 6.73 -19.35 -6.27
CA VAL A 301 6.67 -19.86 -4.91
C VAL A 301 5.47 -20.79 -4.78
N ARG A 302 5.64 -21.89 -4.06
CA ARG A 302 4.55 -22.77 -3.66
C ARG A 302 4.55 -23.06 -2.17
N ASP A 303 3.37 -23.34 -1.65
CA ASP A 303 3.13 -23.65 -0.25
C ASP A 303 2.89 -25.17 -0.03
N ASN A 304 2.53 -25.54 1.19
CA ASN A 304 2.33 -26.91 1.68
C ASN A 304 0.84 -27.30 1.75
N ASP A 305 -0.03 -26.62 1.01
CA ASP A 305 -1.44 -27.00 0.94
C ASP A 305 -1.60 -28.36 0.21
N PRO A 306 -2.58 -29.23 0.56
CA PRO A 306 -2.80 -30.51 -0.12
C PRO A 306 -2.96 -30.38 -1.64
N THR A 307 -3.53 -29.27 -2.12
CA THR A 307 -3.40 -28.83 -3.51
C THR A 307 -2.57 -27.54 -3.53
N PRO A 308 -1.23 -27.64 -3.68
CA PRO A 308 -0.33 -26.51 -3.42
C PRO A 308 -0.73 -25.26 -4.20
N ASN A 309 -0.86 -24.15 -3.47
CA ASN A 309 -1.01 -22.86 -4.11
C ASN A 309 0.31 -22.51 -4.78
N VAL A 310 0.26 -22.00 -6.01
CA VAL A 310 1.44 -21.49 -6.72
C VAL A 310 1.21 -20.03 -7.07
N PHE A 311 2.19 -19.20 -6.75
CA PHE A 311 2.22 -17.79 -7.14
C PHE A 311 3.48 -17.51 -7.96
N GLN A 312 3.35 -16.65 -8.98
CA GLN A 312 4.47 -16.24 -9.81
C GLN A 312 4.54 -14.72 -9.96
N ARG A 313 5.75 -14.18 -10.03
CA ARG A 313 5.99 -12.76 -10.30
C ARG A 313 7.20 -12.58 -11.22
N ALA A 314 6.99 -11.84 -12.31
CA ALA A 314 8.06 -11.42 -13.20
C ALA A 314 8.69 -10.12 -12.69
N MET A 315 10.02 -10.05 -12.66
CA MET A 315 10.79 -8.85 -12.35
C MET A 315 11.95 -8.74 -13.33
N THR A 316 12.41 -7.51 -13.57
CA THR A 316 13.56 -7.25 -14.44
C THR A 316 14.77 -6.89 -13.59
N LEU A 317 15.88 -7.59 -13.81
CA LEU A 317 17.18 -7.23 -13.27
C LEU A 317 17.99 -6.50 -14.33
N GLN A 318 18.27 -5.22 -14.10
CA GLN A 318 19.17 -4.44 -14.95
C GLN A 318 20.59 -4.49 -14.37
N VAL A 319 21.53 -5.03 -15.14
CA VAL A 319 22.97 -4.96 -14.85
C VAL A 319 23.57 -3.85 -15.70
N ALA A 320 24.04 -2.80 -15.04
CA ALA A 320 24.62 -1.62 -15.69
C ALA A 320 26.09 -1.41 -15.29
N SER A 321 26.77 -0.52 -16.00
CA SER A 321 28.12 -0.09 -15.64
C SER A 321 28.00 0.87 -14.47
N CYS A 322 28.65 0.58 -13.35
CA CYS A 322 28.61 1.43 -12.16
C CYS A 322 29.92 2.16 -11.90
N GLY A 323 30.67 2.46 -12.96
CA GLY A 323 31.75 3.42 -12.89
C GLY A 323 32.95 3.02 -12.05
N GLY A 324 33.53 1.86 -12.33
CA GLY A 324 34.94 1.64 -12.03
C GLY A 324 35.81 2.54 -12.93
N GLY A 325 36.23 3.70 -12.43
CA GLY A 325 37.41 4.44 -12.90
C GLY A 325 37.39 5.09 -14.29
N GLY A 326 36.27 5.13 -15.02
CA GLY A 326 36.26 5.73 -16.35
C GLY A 326 34.91 5.96 -17.02
N SER A 327 33.78 5.83 -16.32
CA SER A 327 32.48 6.14 -16.92
C SER A 327 32.12 7.62 -16.75
N ASP A 328 31.58 8.18 -17.81
CA ASP A 328 31.01 9.51 -17.81
C ASP A 328 29.64 9.59 -17.08
N GLU A 329 29.14 8.48 -16.51
CA GLU A 329 27.90 8.41 -15.72
C GLU A 329 28.19 8.47 -14.20
N ILE A 330 27.41 9.27 -13.47
CA ILE A 330 27.49 9.60 -12.04
C ILE A 330 26.07 9.49 -11.46
N SER A 331 25.85 8.84 -10.31
CA SER A 331 24.50 8.73 -9.72
C SER A 331 24.49 8.62 -8.20
N PHE A 332 23.32 8.76 -7.58
CA PHE A 332 23.06 8.42 -6.17
C PHE A 332 22.84 6.91 -5.92
N ALA A 333 22.87 6.07 -6.97
CA ALA A 333 22.47 4.66 -6.88
C ALA A 333 23.51 3.74 -6.21
N GLY A 334 24.73 4.22 -5.96
CA GLY A 334 25.65 3.67 -4.97
C GLY A 334 25.71 4.63 -3.79
N ASN A 335 25.89 4.14 -2.56
CA ASN A 335 26.02 4.96 -1.35
C ASN A 335 26.69 6.29 -1.69
N ILE A 336 26.03 7.42 -1.42
CA ILE A 336 26.49 8.76 -1.85
C ILE A 336 27.97 9.09 -1.47
N PRO A 337 28.60 8.52 -0.41
CA PRO A 337 30.04 8.67 -0.19
C PRO A 337 30.93 8.03 -1.27
N ASP A 338 30.48 6.93 -1.88
CA ASP A 338 31.23 6.19 -2.90
C ASP A 338 31.12 6.86 -4.28
N SER A 339 30.17 7.79 -4.45
CA SER A 339 29.96 8.53 -5.70
C SER A 339 30.69 9.86 -5.77
N GLY A 340 31.58 10.19 -4.83
CA GLY A 340 32.46 11.37 -4.92
C GLY A 340 31.78 12.73 -4.68
N PHE A 341 30.58 12.72 -4.09
CA PHE A 341 29.91 13.93 -3.64
C PHE A 341 30.43 14.39 -2.28
N VAL A 342 30.63 15.69 -2.13
CA VAL A 342 31.06 16.33 -0.88
C VAL A 342 30.06 17.43 -0.52
N ILE A 343 29.52 17.33 0.69
CA ILE A 343 28.68 18.38 1.29
C ILE A 343 29.59 19.47 1.84
N ASN A 344 29.27 20.72 1.53
CA ASN A 344 29.85 21.88 2.17
C ASN A 344 28.73 22.75 2.72
N VAL A 345 28.79 23.01 4.03
CA VAL A 345 27.82 23.82 4.78
C VAL A 345 28.57 24.96 5.49
N PRO A 346 28.79 26.10 4.82
CA PRO A 346 29.56 27.21 5.37
C PRO A 346 28.95 27.82 6.64
N ASN A 347 27.62 27.76 6.78
CA ASN A 347 26.90 28.12 8.00
C ASN A 347 25.55 27.39 8.09
N ALA A 348 25.29 26.76 9.25
CA ALA A 348 24.06 26.03 9.57
C ALA A 348 23.70 24.87 8.58
N SER A 349 22.69 24.09 8.95
CA SER A 349 22.29 22.80 8.35
C SER A 349 21.69 22.86 6.93
N GLY A 350 22.18 23.73 6.05
CA GLY A 350 21.57 24.02 4.74
C GLY A 350 21.59 22.87 3.72
N ALA A 351 22.42 21.84 3.93
CA ALA A 351 22.39 20.62 3.14
C ALA A 351 22.81 19.39 3.96
N ALA A 352 22.13 18.28 3.76
CA ALA A 352 22.42 17.00 4.38
C ALA A 352 22.23 15.85 3.37
N ILE A 353 23.06 14.82 3.47
CA ILE A 353 22.84 13.56 2.75
C ILE A 353 22.14 12.59 3.70
N ASP A 354 21.00 12.07 3.26
CA ASP A 354 20.36 10.90 3.88
C ASP A 354 20.85 9.63 3.17
N TYR A 355 21.82 8.97 3.78
CA TYR A 355 22.40 7.73 3.27
C TYR A 355 21.44 6.54 3.32
N THR A 356 20.39 6.60 4.14
CA THR A 356 19.41 5.50 4.24
C THR A 356 18.51 5.49 3.01
N ASN A 357 18.11 6.68 2.58
CA ASN A 357 17.17 6.87 1.47
C ASN A 357 17.87 7.26 0.16
N ASN A 358 19.20 7.40 0.16
CA ASN A 358 19.99 7.93 -0.97
C ASN A 358 19.43 9.26 -1.50
N THR A 359 19.13 10.18 -0.58
CA THR A 359 18.60 11.51 -0.90
C THR A 359 19.52 12.61 -0.40
N VAL A 360 19.42 13.78 -1.03
CA VAL A 360 19.99 15.03 -0.54
C VAL A 360 18.84 15.90 -0.06
N VAL A 361 18.90 16.30 1.20
CA VAL A 361 17.98 17.26 1.81
C VAL A 361 18.67 18.62 1.81
N MET A 362 18.00 19.66 1.32
CA MET A 362 18.48 21.04 1.34
C MET A 362 17.47 21.96 2.00
N GLY A 363 17.97 23.06 2.58
CA GLY A 363 17.22 23.91 3.49
C GLY A 363 17.17 23.34 4.90
N SER A 364 16.77 24.17 5.86
CA SER A 364 16.74 23.79 7.27
C SER A 364 15.37 23.34 7.73
N SER A 365 15.28 22.07 8.13
CA SER A 365 14.29 21.60 9.09
C SER A 365 14.96 21.36 10.45
N ASN A 366 14.29 21.74 11.52
CA ASN A 366 14.51 21.18 12.85
C ASN A 366 14.51 19.63 12.78
N ALA A 367 15.10 18.99 13.80
CA ALA A 367 15.20 17.53 13.87
C ALA A 367 13.84 16.79 13.85
N ASP A 368 12.73 17.50 14.05
CA ASP A 368 11.35 16.99 13.98
C ASP A 368 10.69 17.20 12.61
N GLY A 369 11.44 17.69 11.60
CA GLY A 369 10.93 17.98 10.27
C GLY A 369 10.15 19.30 10.17
N THR A 370 10.02 20.05 11.26
CA THR A 370 9.47 21.42 11.20
C THR A 370 10.53 22.35 10.64
N PRO A 371 10.17 23.39 9.89
CA PRO A 371 11.20 24.27 9.34
C PRO A 371 11.94 25.08 10.40
N ASP A 372 13.25 25.23 10.22
CA ASP A 372 14.06 26.16 11.01
C ASP A 372 14.06 27.52 10.29
N GLN A 373 13.77 28.60 11.04
CA GLN A 373 13.64 29.97 10.53
C GLN A 373 14.99 30.71 10.46
N GLY A 374 16.11 29.99 10.58
CA GLY A 374 17.46 30.54 10.39
C GLY A 374 17.79 30.77 8.92
N SER A 375 18.74 31.68 8.64
CA SER A 375 19.31 31.80 7.30
C SER A 375 20.29 30.66 7.03
N THR A 376 20.01 29.84 6.00
CA THR A 376 20.90 28.75 5.58
C THR A 376 21.58 29.01 4.25
N VAL A 377 22.69 28.31 4.08
CA VAL A 377 23.29 28.07 2.77
C VAL A 377 23.95 26.70 2.79
N GLY A 378 23.65 25.90 1.78
CA GLY A 378 24.22 24.60 1.58
C GLY A 378 24.65 24.40 0.13
N CYS A 379 25.68 23.59 -0.08
CA CYS A 379 26.00 23.10 -1.41
C CYS A 379 26.57 21.68 -1.36
N VAL A 380 26.24 20.91 -2.39
CA VAL A 380 26.66 19.51 -2.54
C VAL A 380 27.29 19.36 -3.90
N TRP A 381 28.60 19.07 -3.94
CA TRP A 381 29.38 19.04 -5.17
C TRP A 381 29.89 17.64 -5.49
N TYR A 382 29.72 17.19 -6.73
CA TYR A 382 30.54 16.13 -7.30
C TYR A 382 31.88 16.74 -7.72
N GLN A 383 32.93 16.45 -6.94
CA GLN A 383 34.20 17.18 -7.05
C GLN A 383 35.15 16.63 -8.12
N THR A 384 34.86 15.46 -8.68
CA THR A 384 35.73 14.89 -9.72
C THR A 384 35.47 15.62 -11.04
N PRO A 385 36.47 16.29 -11.64
CA PRO A 385 36.28 17.03 -12.88
C PRO A 385 35.76 16.14 -14.02
N LYS A 386 34.84 16.67 -14.82
CA LYS A 386 34.32 16.04 -16.02
C LYS A 386 34.52 16.95 -17.22
N THR A 387 34.87 16.36 -18.37
CA THR A 387 35.03 17.11 -19.60
C THR A 387 33.66 17.45 -20.18
N LEU A 388 33.33 18.73 -20.28
CA LEU A 388 32.09 19.21 -20.92
C LEU A 388 32.33 19.64 -22.37
N GLU A 389 33.52 20.20 -22.66
CA GLU A 389 33.88 20.60 -24.01
C GLU A 389 33.76 19.44 -25.01
N GLY A 390 33.02 19.65 -26.09
CA GLY A 390 32.83 18.65 -27.14
C GLY A 390 31.85 17.53 -26.76
N LYS A 391 31.17 17.63 -25.61
CA LYS A 391 30.21 16.64 -25.12
C LYS A 391 28.82 17.25 -24.89
N THR A 392 27.83 16.37 -24.69
CA THR A 392 26.55 16.72 -24.09
C THR A 392 26.51 16.19 -22.66
N MET A 393 26.21 17.06 -21.69
CA MET A 393 25.87 16.64 -20.33
C MET A 393 24.37 16.40 -20.24
N LEU A 394 23.97 15.22 -19.77
CA LEU A 394 22.59 14.84 -19.50
C LEU A 394 22.46 14.62 -18.00
N SER A 395 21.42 15.16 -17.37
CA SER A 395 21.18 15.02 -15.94
C SER A 395 19.70 14.75 -15.69
N TYR A 396 19.41 13.92 -14.69
CA TYR A 396 18.08 13.60 -14.20
C TYR A 396 18.08 13.62 -12.69
N PHE A 397 17.02 14.13 -12.08
CA PHE A 397 16.72 13.95 -10.66
C PHE A 397 15.24 14.15 -10.38
N ASP A 398 14.80 13.59 -9.26
CA ASP A 398 13.50 13.85 -8.68
C ASP A 398 13.65 14.91 -7.59
N VAL A 399 12.72 15.87 -7.54
CA VAL A 399 12.68 16.92 -6.51
C VAL A 399 11.30 16.97 -5.85
N ARG A 400 11.27 17.12 -4.54
CA ARG A 400 10.06 17.43 -3.77
C ARG A 400 10.34 18.58 -2.84
N ILE A 401 9.48 19.60 -2.88
CA ILE A 401 9.53 20.77 -1.98
C ILE A 401 8.28 20.75 -1.11
N LEU A 402 8.38 21.16 0.16
CA LEU A 402 7.21 21.22 1.05
C LEU A 402 6.08 22.08 0.48
N GLN A 403 4.86 21.79 0.94
CA GLN A 403 3.66 22.45 0.42
C GLN A 403 3.55 23.89 0.93
N ASP A 404 3.44 24.85 0.01
CA ASP A 404 2.95 26.19 0.29
C ASP A 404 1.45 26.31 -0.01
N SER A 405 0.73 26.93 0.92
CA SER A 405 -0.70 27.25 0.79
C SER A 405 -0.96 28.73 0.51
N ASP A 406 0.05 29.61 0.59
CA ASP A 406 -0.08 31.01 0.17
C ASP A 406 -0.20 31.08 -1.35
N SER A 407 -1.28 31.71 -1.80
CA SER A 407 -1.55 32.04 -3.21
C SER A 407 -0.46 32.84 -3.95
N ARG A 408 0.57 33.31 -3.24
CA ARG A 408 1.66 34.15 -3.74
C ARG A 408 3.04 33.59 -3.41
N SER A 409 3.17 32.35 -2.97
CA SER A 409 4.46 31.71 -2.68
C SER A 409 5.39 32.58 -1.82
N LYS A 410 4.99 32.79 -0.56
CA LYS A 410 5.73 33.66 0.37
C LYS A 410 6.11 33.00 1.67
N ASP A 411 5.52 31.84 1.94
CA ASP A 411 5.73 31.17 3.20
C ASP A 411 6.99 30.30 3.13
N TYR A 412 7.56 30.05 1.94
CA TYR A 412 8.77 29.26 1.75
C TYR A 412 9.77 29.96 0.82
N ALA A 413 11.06 29.93 1.16
CA ALA A 413 12.10 30.63 0.40
C ALA A 413 13.49 30.01 0.63
N ASP A 414 14.46 30.19 -0.27
CA ASP A 414 14.39 31.00 -1.49
C ASP A 414 14.46 30.13 -2.76
N GLY A 415 14.95 28.90 -2.65
CA GLY A 415 14.98 27.94 -3.74
C GLY A 415 16.31 27.21 -3.77
N PHE A 416 16.58 26.55 -4.90
CA PHE A 416 17.87 25.90 -5.11
C PHE A 416 18.30 26.00 -6.56
N THR A 417 19.55 25.61 -6.83
CA THR A 417 20.06 25.50 -8.19
C THR A 417 20.70 24.15 -8.44
N PHE A 418 20.60 23.66 -9.68
CA PHE A 418 21.54 22.70 -10.24
C PHE A 418 22.66 23.46 -10.96
N THR A 419 23.85 23.45 -10.40
CA THR A 419 24.98 24.26 -10.87
C THR A 419 26.04 23.41 -11.55
N VAL A 420 26.57 23.92 -12.66
CA VAL A 420 27.78 23.43 -13.35
C VAL A 420 28.79 24.57 -13.37
N MET A 421 30.00 24.33 -12.87
CA MET A 421 31.04 25.36 -12.79
C MET A 421 32.41 24.82 -13.20
N THR A 422 33.33 25.72 -13.56
CA THR A 422 34.71 25.34 -13.88
C THR A 422 35.32 24.51 -12.75
N SER A 423 36.06 23.44 -13.09
CA SER A 423 36.62 22.50 -12.10
C SER A 423 37.65 23.12 -11.15
N ASN A 424 38.16 24.31 -11.47
CA ASN A 424 39.11 25.03 -10.62
C ASN A 424 38.43 25.85 -9.52
N ASN A 425 37.10 25.91 -9.51
CA ASN A 425 36.37 26.60 -8.47
C ASN A 425 36.49 25.87 -7.12
N PRO A 426 36.66 26.59 -6.01
CA PRO A 426 36.63 26.01 -4.68
C PRO A 426 35.26 25.40 -4.40
N THR A 427 35.26 24.14 -3.98
CA THR A 427 34.06 23.41 -3.57
C THR A 427 33.73 23.64 -2.09
N SER A 428 34.68 24.13 -1.30
CA SER A 428 34.54 24.38 0.15
C SER A 428 33.70 25.62 0.48
N THR A 429 33.28 26.38 -0.53
CA THR A 429 32.49 27.61 -0.37
C THR A 429 31.26 27.53 -1.27
N CYS A 430 30.10 27.75 -0.67
CA CYS A 430 28.88 28.03 -1.42
C CYS A 430 28.80 29.55 -1.67
N GLY A 431 27.86 29.97 -2.51
CA GLY A 431 27.52 31.38 -2.71
C GLY A 431 26.79 32.00 -1.51
N SER A 432 26.06 33.07 -1.77
CA SER A 432 25.32 33.83 -0.75
C SER A 432 24.04 33.11 -0.30
N GLN A 433 23.68 33.32 0.98
CA GLN A 433 22.42 32.88 1.60
C GLN A 433 21.20 33.59 0.98
N GLY A 434 20.01 33.15 1.37
CA GLY A 434 18.77 33.85 1.02
C GLY A 434 18.46 33.83 -0.46
N ASP A 435 18.05 34.99 -0.97
CA ASP A 435 17.86 35.30 -2.38
C ASP A 435 19.09 35.06 -3.27
N GLY A 436 20.22 34.60 -2.71
CA GLY A 436 21.37 34.11 -3.44
C GLY A 436 21.32 32.62 -3.79
N MET A 437 20.43 31.84 -3.17
CA MET A 437 20.27 30.38 -3.33
C MET A 437 21.56 29.56 -3.27
N GLY A 438 22.56 30.04 -2.52
CA GLY A 438 23.89 29.44 -2.47
C GLY A 438 24.65 29.49 -3.80
N TYR A 439 24.14 30.21 -4.79
CA TYR A 439 24.72 30.35 -6.14
C TYR A 439 25.32 31.74 -6.38
N ASN A 440 24.65 32.79 -5.91
CA ASN A 440 25.11 34.16 -6.09
C ASN A 440 26.51 34.32 -5.47
N SER A 441 27.43 34.96 -6.17
CA SER A 441 28.83 35.12 -5.79
C SER A 441 29.66 33.83 -5.75
N ILE A 442 29.20 32.73 -6.35
CA ILE A 442 30.09 31.60 -6.68
C ILE A 442 31.23 32.12 -7.56
N PRO A 443 32.50 31.82 -7.23
CA PRO A 443 33.65 32.32 -7.97
C PRO A 443 33.70 31.75 -9.39
N GLY A 444 34.51 32.38 -10.24
CA GLY A 444 34.82 31.84 -11.57
C GLY A 444 33.61 31.81 -12.52
N LYS A 445 33.59 30.80 -13.39
CA LYS A 445 32.58 30.65 -14.45
C LYS A 445 31.65 29.50 -14.12
N SER A 446 30.37 29.77 -14.21
CA SER A 446 29.30 28.83 -13.88
C SER A 446 28.07 29.08 -14.73
N VAL A 447 27.28 28.03 -14.89
CA VAL A 447 25.89 28.06 -15.35
C VAL A 447 25.07 27.25 -14.37
N ALA A 448 23.81 27.64 -14.19
CA ALA A 448 22.90 26.89 -13.35
C ALA A 448 21.47 26.95 -13.89
N ILE A 449 20.69 25.95 -13.47
CA ILE A 449 19.23 26.00 -13.57
C ILE A 449 18.73 26.24 -12.15
N GLU A 450 18.10 27.39 -11.94
CA GLU A 450 17.46 27.71 -10.67
C GLU A 450 16.02 27.21 -10.63
N PHE A 451 15.58 26.88 -9.43
CA PHE A 451 14.22 26.53 -9.05
C PHE A 451 13.87 27.47 -7.91
N ASP A 452 13.41 28.66 -8.30
CA ASP A 452 13.15 29.77 -7.40
C ASP A 452 11.70 29.71 -6.92
N THR A 453 11.54 29.70 -5.61
CA THR A 453 10.24 29.62 -4.95
C THR A 453 9.81 30.91 -4.28
N TYR A 454 10.63 31.98 -4.37
CA TYR A 454 10.38 33.20 -3.64
C TYR A 454 10.71 34.45 -4.46
N TYR A 455 9.66 35.17 -4.83
CA TYR A 455 9.80 36.37 -5.64
C TYR A 455 10.56 37.51 -4.97
N GLN A 456 11.54 38.02 -5.70
CA GLN A 456 12.39 39.14 -5.35
C GLN A 456 12.49 40.18 -6.49
N ASN A 457 11.95 41.37 -6.24
CA ASN A 457 11.93 42.44 -7.25
C ASN A 457 13.34 42.92 -7.67
N ASN A 458 14.32 42.88 -6.76
CA ASN A 458 15.72 43.23 -7.05
C ASN A 458 16.44 42.17 -7.91
N LYS A 459 15.85 40.98 -8.08
CA LYS A 459 16.35 39.90 -8.95
C LYS A 459 15.68 39.88 -10.32
N ASN A 460 14.68 40.74 -10.55
CA ASN A 460 13.86 40.79 -11.76
C ASN A 460 13.06 39.50 -12.02
N ASP A 461 12.61 38.86 -10.94
CA ASP A 461 11.78 37.66 -10.97
C ASP A 461 10.44 37.91 -11.68
N PRO A 462 9.80 36.86 -12.21
CA PRO A 462 8.57 37.02 -12.96
C PRO A 462 7.41 37.53 -12.09
N LEU A 463 6.81 38.63 -12.56
CA LEU A 463 5.60 39.22 -12.01
C LEU A 463 4.57 39.42 -13.13
N SER A 464 3.28 39.22 -12.85
CA SER A 464 2.18 39.57 -13.75
C SER A 464 1.01 40.14 -12.97
N SER A 465 0.66 41.41 -13.21
CA SER A 465 -0.56 42.04 -12.66
C SER A 465 -0.75 41.81 -11.14
N GLN A 466 0.33 41.92 -10.35
CA GLN A 466 0.44 41.65 -8.91
C GLN A 466 0.59 40.19 -8.45
N ASN A 467 0.53 39.22 -9.36
CA ASN A 467 0.88 37.84 -9.09
C ASN A 467 2.40 37.66 -9.22
N VAL A 468 2.95 36.94 -8.26
CA VAL A 468 4.34 36.49 -8.22
C VAL A 468 4.32 34.97 -8.48
N PHE A 469 5.36 34.44 -9.11
CA PHE A 469 5.37 33.05 -9.56
C PHE A 469 6.67 32.36 -9.22
N ASN A 470 6.57 31.14 -8.72
CA ASN A 470 7.68 30.21 -8.74
C ASN A 470 8.08 29.94 -10.18
N HIS A 471 9.37 29.82 -10.39
CA HIS A 471 9.90 29.71 -11.73
C HIS A 471 11.17 28.87 -11.77
N VAL A 472 11.44 28.38 -12.98
CA VAL A 472 12.67 27.66 -13.30
C VAL A 472 13.35 28.42 -14.41
N ALA A 473 14.62 28.77 -14.23
CA ALA A 473 15.32 29.59 -15.21
C ALA A 473 16.79 29.24 -15.34
N PHE A 474 17.35 29.60 -16.49
CA PHE A 474 18.79 29.57 -16.70
C PHE A 474 19.42 30.82 -16.09
N ILE A 475 20.52 30.62 -15.36
CA ILE A 475 21.36 31.68 -14.83
C ILE A 475 22.84 31.34 -15.02
N GLN A 476 23.71 32.34 -15.01
CA GLN A 476 25.15 32.16 -15.25
C GLN A 476 26.02 33.15 -14.48
N ASN A 477 27.31 32.85 -14.41
CA ASN A 477 28.36 33.70 -13.82
C ASN A 477 28.09 34.08 -12.34
N GLY A 478 27.55 33.16 -11.54
CA GLY A 478 27.34 33.38 -10.11
C GLY A 478 26.39 34.56 -9.81
N THR A 479 25.43 34.84 -10.69
CA THR A 479 24.38 35.81 -10.43
C THR A 479 23.02 35.22 -10.82
N ASN A 480 22.04 35.37 -9.93
CA ASN A 480 20.65 35.01 -10.17
C ASN A 480 19.77 36.25 -10.45
N VAL A 481 20.37 37.32 -10.98
CA VAL A 481 19.60 38.49 -11.44
C VAL A 481 19.20 38.27 -12.88
N HIS A 482 17.90 38.22 -13.17
CA HIS A 482 17.38 38.09 -14.52
C HIS A 482 17.59 39.34 -15.37
N ASN A 483 17.54 39.14 -16.69
CA ASN A 483 17.69 40.20 -17.68
C ASN A 483 18.99 41.03 -17.49
N SER A 484 20.04 40.36 -17.00
CA SER A 484 21.34 40.96 -16.67
C SER A 484 22.44 39.91 -16.81
N GLY A 485 23.66 40.33 -17.16
CA GLY A 485 24.82 39.40 -17.20
C GLY A 485 24.68 38.22 -18.17
N GLY A 486 23.80 38.32 -19.16
CA GLY A 486 23.44 37.25 -20.08
C GLY A 486 22.39 36.27 -19.55
N ASN A 487 21.86 36.48 -18.33
CA ASN A 487 20.69 35.76 -17.85
C ASN A 487 19.43 36.21 -18.64
N PRO A 488 18.60 35.27 -19.11
CA PRO A 488 17.36 35.58 -19.81
C PRO A 488 16.39 36.36 -18.93
N ALA A 489 15.52 37.16 -19.57
CA ALA A 489 14.33 37.69 -18.91
C ALA A 489 13.30 36.58 -18.74
N CYS A 490 12.50 36.62 -17.67
CA CYS A 490 11.54 35.55 -17.39
C CYS A 490 10.29 35.48 -18.29
N LEU A 491 10.21 36.36 -19.29
CA LEU A 491 9.23 36.29 -20.37
C LEU A 491 9.81 35.66 -21.66
N SER A 492 11.01 35.11 -21.60
CA SER A 492 11.69 34.45 -22.72
C SER A 492 11.72 32.92 -22.58
N ALA A 493 12.16 32.21 -23.61
CA ALA A 493 12.29 30.74 -23.58
C ALA A 493 13.29 30.21 -22.53
N GLY A 494 14.13 31.07 -21.96
CA GLY A 494 15.11 30.74 -20.93
C GLY A 494 14.59 30.78 -19.49
N CYS A 495 13.28 30.91 -19.30
CA CYS A 495 12.61 30.87 -18.00
C CYS A 495 11.20 30.31 -18.20
N VAL A 496 10.76 29.45 -17.28
CA VAL A 496 9.42 28.89 -17.27
C VAL A 496 8.76 29.18 -15.93
N ARG A 497 7.49 29.57 -15.98
CA ARG A 497 6.59 29.69 -14.84
C ARG A 497 5.24 29.12 -15.24
N ASP A 498 4.46 28.61 -14.31
CA ASP A 498 3.08 28.25 -14.61
C ASP A 498 2.24 29.54 -14.80
N PRO A 499 1.66 29.79 -15.99
CA PRO A 499 0.85 30.98 -16.25
C PRO A 499 -0.59 30.87 -15.73
N SER A 500 -1.02 29.71 -15.20
CA SER A 500 -2.40 29.52 -14.70
C SER A 500 -2.73 30.53 -13.58
N PRO A 501 -3.94 31.05 -13.44
CA PRO A 501 -4.25 32.02 -12.38
C PRO A 501 -4.64 31.40 -11.03
N THR A 502 -4.79 30.07 -10.89
CA THR A 502 -5.27 29.45 -9.63
C THR A 502 -5.03 27.93 -9.54
N PRO A 503 -4.34 27.41 -8.49
CA PRO A 503 -3.18 27.99 -7.81
C PRO A 503 -1.90 27.56 -8.55
N SER A 504 -1.22 28.51 -9.19
CA SER A 504 -0.01 28.30 -10.00
C SER A 504 1.25 28.88 -9.38
N ALA A 505 1.11 29.73 -8.37
CA ALA A 505 2.25 30.41 -7.75
C ALA A 505 3.16 29.39 -7.06
N THR A 506 2.60 28.29 -6.54
CA THR A 506 3.27 27.27 -5.72
C THR A 506 3.41 25.93 -6.45
N TRP A 507 3.43 25.91 -7.79
CA TRP A 507 3.42 24.66 -8.57
C TRP A 507 4.63 23.74 -8.34
N LEU A 508 5.73 24.26 -7.78
CA LEU A 508 6.89 23.49 -7.32
C LEU A 508 6.79 23.08 -5.84
N GLU A 509 5.89 23.72 -5.09
CA GLU A 509 5.71 23.64 -3.63
C GLU A 509 4.34 23.05 -3.32
N ASP A 510 4.06 21.90 -3.92
CA ASP A 510 2.82 21.15 -3.77
C ASP A 510 3.02 19.85 -2.98
N ASN A 511 4.24 19.61 -2.46
CA ASN A 511 4.67 18.38 -1.81
C ASN A 511 4.54 17.12 -2.69
N VAL A 512 4.49 17.31 -4.01
CA VAL A 512 4.59 16.25 -5.01
C VAL A 512 6.04 16.10 -5.44
N THR A 513 6.40 14.91 -5.90
CA THR A 513 7.71 14.66 -6.49
C THR A 513 7.67 14.98 -7.97
N HIS A 514 8.41 16.01 -8.37
CA HIS A 514 8.59 16.39 -9.77
C HIS A 514 9.83 15.74 -10.37
N LYS A 515 9.71 15.35 -11.63
CA LYS A 515 10.84 14.78 -12.39
C LYS A 515 11.50 15.88 -13.20
N VAL A 516 12.81 16.01 -13.05
CA VAL A 516 13.62 17.03 -13.72
C VAL A 516 14.65 16.37 -14.61
N ARG A 517 14.77 16.87 -15.84
CA ARG A 517 15.88 16.56 -16.74
C ARG A 517 16.52 17.83 -17.27
N ILE A 518 17.85 17.83 -17.32
CA ILE A 518 18.66 18.93 -17.85
C ILE A 518 19.63 18.37 -18.88
N GLU A 519 19.67 18.98 -20.05
CA GLU A 519 20.64 18.67 -21.10
C GLU A 519 21.44 19.93 -21.45
N ILE A 520 22.77 19.87 -21.37
CA ILE A 520 23.69 20.92 -21.81
C ILE A 520 24.48 20.39 -23.00
N ASP A 521 24.13 20.84 -24.19
CA ASP A 521 24.83 20.52 -25.43
C ASP A 521 26.00 21.50 -25.63
N ALA A 522 27.22 21.01 -25.38
CA ALA A 522 28.48 21.72 -25.52
C ALA A 522 29.35 21.10 -26.64
N THR A 523 28.75 20.38 -27.58
CA THR A 523 29.45 19.66 -28.65
C THR A 523 30.21 20.58 -29.61
N ALA A 524 29.78 21.85 -29.73
CA ALA A 524 30.49 22.88 -30.49
C ALA A 524 31.84 23.29 -29.85
N GLY A 525 32.09 22.92 -28.59
CA GLY A 525 33.33 23.19 -27.88
C GLY A 525 33.36 24.55 -27.15
N ALA A 526 34.45 24.81 -26.44
CA ALA A 526 34.55 26.01 -25.62
C ALA A 526 34.78 27.27 -26.47
N GLY A 527 34.22 28.40 -26.05
CA GLY A 527 34.14 29.64 -26.82
C GLY A 527 33.01 29.68 -27.86
N ASN A 528 32.30 28.56 -28.07
CA ASN A 528 31.17 28.47 -28.99
C ASN A 528 29.83 28.45 -28.25
N ILE A 529 28.73 28.50 -29.01
CA ILE A 529 27.37 28.43 -28.47
C ILE A 529 27.11 27.01 -27.94
N ALA A 530 26.73 26.94 -26.68
CA ALA A 530 26.11 25.77 -26.05
C ALA A 530 24.61 26.02 -25.87
N THR A 531 23.83 24.95 -25.81
CA THR A 531 22.37 25.02 -25.59
C THR A 531 21.99 24.20 -24.38
N VAL A 532 21.22 24.81 -23.48
CA VAL A 532 20.58 24.13 -22.36
C VAL A 532 19.11 23.86 -22.67
N LYS A 533 18.63 22.68 -22.31
CA LYS A 533 17.22 22.29 -22.34
C LYS A 533 16.84 21.70 -21.00
N VAL A 534 15.68 22.10 -20.49
CA VAL A 534 15.17 21.63 -19.20
C VAL A 534 13.74 21.15 -19.35
N TRP A 535 13.43 20.02 -18.71
CA TRP A 535 12.09 19.48 -18.56
C TRP A 535 11.78 19.35 -17.09
N VAL A 536 10.64 19.90 -16.67
CA VAL A 536 10.02 19.64 -15.37
C VAL A 536 8.65 19.03 -15.67
N CYS A 537 8.49 17.74 -15.41
CA CYS A 537 7.36 16.99 -15.95
C CYS A 537 7.04 15.70 -15.19
N ASP A 538 5.88 15.67 -14.52
CA ASP A 538 5.48 14.54 -13.67
C ASP A 538 5.00 13.33 -14.49
N ALA A 539 4.37 13.58 -15.63
CA ALA A 539 3.79 12.56 -16.49
C ALA A 539 4.73 12.07 -17.62
N CYS A 540 5.97 12.56 -17.68
CA CYS A 540 6.89 12.22 -18.75
C CYS A 540 7.44 10.80 -18.59
N ALA A 541 7.26 9.97 -19.62
CA ALA A 541 7.83 8.63 -19.68
C ALA A 541 9.32 8.69 -20.03
N ASN A 542 10.12 7.84 -19.37
CA ASN A 542 11.55 7.64 -19.66
C ASN A 542 12.41 8.91 -19.57
N LEU A 543 12.00 9.88 -18.75
CA LEU A 543 12.76 11.12 -18.57
C LEU A 543 14.15 10.87 -17.97
N ASN A 544 14.31 9.73 -17.28
CA ASN A 544 15.54 9.21 -16.68
C ASN A 544 16.47 8.45 -17.66
N ASP A 545 16.10 8.26 -18.93
CA ASP A 545 16.96 7.62 -19.92
C ASP A 545 18.04 8.58 -20.43
N LEU A 546 19.26 8.46 -19.91
CA LEU A 546 20.39 9.31 -20.27
C LEU A 546 21.26 8.73 -21.40
N ASP A 547 20.81 7.70 -22.12
CA ASP A 547 21.57 7.14 -23.25
C ASP A 547 21.39 7.93 -24.55
N SER A 548 20.37 8.78 -24.63
CA SER A 548 20.06 9.62 -25.78
C SER A 548 19.50 10.98 -25.39
N ASN A 549 19.45 11.93 -26.33
CA ASN A 549 18.75 13.20 -26.12
C ASN A 549 17.24 12.95 -26.00
N TYR A 550 16.60 13.63 -25.06
CA TYR A 550 15.17 13.46 -24.86
C TYR A 550 14.39 14.25 -25.91
N THR A 551 13.52 13.54 -26.61
CA THR A 551 12.77 14.06 -27.76
C THR A 551 11.27 13.79 -27.68
N SER A 552 10.81 13.08 -26.64
CA SER A 552 9.41 12.66 -26.50
C SER A 552 8.46 13.84 -26.27
N VAL A 553 8.90 14.89 -25.57
CA VAL A 553 8.16 16.14 -25.40
C VAL A 553 9.09 17.35 -25.53
N SER A 554 8.52 18.50 -25.89
CA SER A 554 9.26 19.77 -25.93
C SER A 554 9.81 20.15 -24.55
N PRO A 555 11.01 20.76 -24.48
CA PRO A 555 11.55 21.30 -23.23
C PRO A 555 10.61 22.35 -22.61
N SER A 556 10.51 22.34 -21.28
CA SER A 556 9.89 23.42 -20.50
C SER A 556 10.66 24.74 -20.68
N LEU A 557 11.98 24.64 -20.84
CA LEU A 557 12.89 25.77 -21.03
C LEU A 557 13.98 25.43 -22.04
N THR A 558 14.38 26.39 -22.86
CA THR A 558 15.54 26.30 -23.76
C THR A 558 16.28 27.63 -23.82
N HIS A 559 17.60 27.59 -23.62
CA HIS A 559 18.43 28.79 -23.69
C HIS A 559 19.78 28.48 -24.34
N SER A 560 20.34 29.45 -25.06
CA SER A 560 21.66 29.34 -25.68
C SER A 560 22.61 30.36 -25.08
N PHE A 561 23.81 29.93 -24.75
CA PHE A 561 24.85 30.75 -24.13
C PHE A 561 26.21 30.41 -24.73
N THR A 562 27.20 31.29 -24.57
CA THR A 562 28.58 30.98 -24.97
C THR A 562 29.28 30.19 -23.86
N LEU A 563 29.73 28.98 -24.15
CA LEU A 563 30.49 28.19 -23.18
C LEU A 563 31.85 28.86 -22.93
N ASP A 564 32.12 29.28 -21.71
CA ASP A 564 33.37 29.96 -21.37
C ASP A 564 34.58 29.02 -21.58
N PRO A 565 35.72 29.49 -22.15
CA PRO A 565 36.94 28.69 -22.31
C PRO A 565 37.49 28.04 -21.04
N THR A 566 37.10 28.50 -19.85
CA THR A 566 37.48 27.90 -18.58
C THR A 566 36.59 26.74 -18.15
N MET A 567 35.46 26.51 -18.83
CA MET A 567 34.49 25.44 -18.54
C MET A 567 34.71 24.18 -19.40
N THR A 568 35.96 23.91 -19.80
CA THR A 568 36.31 22.66 -20.51
C THR A 568 36.22 21.45 -19.59
N GLN A 569 36.75 21.59 -18.37
CA GLN A 569 36.54 20.69 -17.24
C GLN A 569 35.58 21.36 -16.25
N VAL A 570 34.56 20.62 -15.84
CA VAL A 570 33.52 21.11 -14.94
C VAL A 570 33.36 20.19 -13.75
N ILE A 571 32.87 20.77 -12.68
CA ILE A 571 32.25 20.09 -11.56
C ILE A 571 30.80 20.54 -11.49
N PHE A 572 29.95 19.75 -10.86
CA PHE A 572 28.52 20.04 -10.81
C PHE A 572 27.93 19.60 -9.48
N GLY A 573 26.77 20.14 -9.17
CA GLY A 573 26.16 19.94 -7.86
C GLY A 573 24.89 20.74 -7.67
N PHE A 574 24.48 20.82 -6.41
CA PHE A 574 23.31 21.57 -5.98
C PHE A 574 23.70 22.64 -5.00
N THR A 575 23.01 23.77 -5.03
CA THR A 575 23.18 24.87 -4.06
C THR A 575 21.83 25.31 -3.55
N GLU A 576 21.76 25.71 -2.30
CA GLU A 576 20.57 26.25 -1.65
C GLU A 576 20.97 27.45 -0.79
N GLY A 577 20.02 28.36 -0.60
CA GLY A 577 20.12 29.42 0.38
C GLY A 577 18.73 29.88 0.82
N SER A 578 18.58 30.19 2.11
CA SER A 578 17.34 30.69 2.69
C SER A 578 17.61 31.93 3.56
N ALA A 579 16.65 32.86 3.62
CA ALA A 579 16.73 34.10 4.40
C ALA A 579 15.57 34.25 5.38
N GLY A 580 15.37 33.25 6.23
CA GLY A 580 14.46 33.32 7.37
C GLY A 580 13.04 32.83 7.09
N GLN A 581 12.74 32.44 5.85
CA GLN A 581 11.58 31.60 5.56
C GLN A 581 11.98 30.12 5.58
N PRO A 582 11.05 29.24 5.95
CA PRO A 582 11.27 27.80 5.93
C PRO A 582 11.55 27.27 4.53
N GLN A 583 12.43 26.27 4.43
CA GLN A 583 12.62 25.52 3.20
C GLN A 583 13.08 24.09 3.49
N TYR A 584 12.50 23.14 2.76
CA TYR A 584 12.86 21.74 2.83
C TYR A 584 12.68 21.12 1.46
N ILE A 585 13.80 20.84 0.82
CA ILE A 585 13.90 20.31 -0.53
C ILE A 585 14.52 18.92 -0.43
N VAL A 586 13.87 17.93 -1.03
CA VAL A 586 14.39 16.56 -1.12
C VAL A 586 14.73 16.26 -2.57
N LEU A 587 16.00 16.02 -2.84
CA LEU A 587 16.50 15.52 -4.11
C LEU A 587 16.75 14.03 -4.02
N SER A 588 16.28 13.28 -5.02
CA SER A 588 16.44 11.83 -5.10
C SER A 588 16.67 11.38 -6.55
N ASN A 589 17.06 10.11 -6.73
CA ASN A 589 17.24 9.51 -8.04
C ASN A 589 18.17 10.28 -9.00
N PHE A 590 19.14 11.03 -8.47
CA PHE A 590 20.05 11.80 -9.29
C PHE A 590 20.94 10.90 -10.16
N THR A 591 21.05 11.24 -11.43
CA THR A 591 22.05 10.69 -12.36
C THR A 591 22.50 11.79 -13.32
N ALA A 592 23.80 11.87 -13.59
CA ALA A 592 24.36 12.70 -14.67
C ALA A 592 25.26 11.85 -15.58
N LYS A 593 25.30 12.19 -16.87
CA LYS A 593 26.07 11.50 -17.90
C LYS A 593 26.67 12.48 -18.89
N PHE A 594 27.95 12.35 -19.20
CA PHE A 594 28.63 13.12 -20.25
C PHE A 594 28.85 12.22 -21.47
N ARG A 595 28.58 12.68 -22.68
CA ARG A 595 28.76 11.84 -23.88
C ARG A 595 29.15 12.62 -25.13
#